data_AF-A0AA95K7R4-F1
#
_entry.id   AF-A0AA95K7R4-F1
#
_cell.length_a   1.000
_cell.length_b   1.000
_cell.length_c   1.000
_cell.angle_alpha   90.00
_cell.angle_beta   90.00
_cell.angle_gamma   90.00
#
_symmetry.space_group_name_H-M   'P 1'
#
loop_
_entity.id
_entity.type
_entity.pdbx_description
1 polymer ?
#
loop_
_entity_poly.entity_id
_entity_poly.type
_entity_poly.pdbx_seq_one_letter_code
_entity_poly.pdbx_strand_id
1 'polypeptide(L)'
;MIKYVLLNYMNKQSNYLKLLVILLPLQVFAYDEQASLEQYPTKDIVAYFKQAQQEGLTGIAQKSKSVYARLATPGEIIKTIIKGVGTEGISPPAQEGDWVVENICPATGNEQYLVKEAKFHQYYHDPVTVLGKPNYLRFIPTGKMMNYFIVPETESAFTFINSWGKKQLLRAGDILIQPVSQTQSFYRVPKQSFLCTYNIVVTAHKTPNDLASN
;
A
#
# COMPACT_ATOMS: atom_id res chain seq x y z
N MET A 1 5.84 80.90 2.41
CA MET A 1 4.50 80.68 2.97
C MET A 1 3.51 80.90 1.84
N ILE A 2 3.18 79.86 1.05
CA ILE A 2 2.36 79.96 -0.17
C ILE A 2 1.28 78.88 -0.10
N LYS A 3 0.03 79.31 -0.11
CA LYS A 3 -1.24 78.57 -0.04
C LYS A 3 -2.27 79.53 -0.67
N TYR A 4 -3.19 79.20 -1.57
CA TYR A 4 -3.94 77.98 -1.88
C TYR A 4 -4.77 78.22 -3.18
N VAL A 5 -5.43 77.16 -3.67
CA VAL A 5 -6.69 77.12 -4.50
C VAL A 5 -6.48 77.27 -6.02
N LEU A 6 -7.01 76.46 -6.95
CA LEU A 6 -7.61 75.12 -7.05
C LEU A 6 -7.95 74.90 -8.56
N LEU A 7 -8.10 73.63 -8.96
CA LEU A 7 -8.94 73.13 -10.07
C LEU A 7 -8.56 73.40 -11.55
N ASN A 8 -8.14 72.32 -12.22
CA ASN A 8 -8.75 71.77 -13.45
C ASN A 8 -8.04 70.43 -13.76
N TYR A 9 -8.55 69.31 -13.24
CA TYR A 9 -9.52 68.41 -13.87
C TYR A 9 -9.08 67.87 -15.25
N MET A 10 -8.49 66.66 -15.17
CA MET A 10 -8.55 65.55 -16.13
C MET A 10 -7.92 65.73 -17.53
N ASN A 11 -6.66 65.30 -17.65
CA ASN A 11 -6.11 64.81 -18.91
C ASN A 11 -5.17 63.61 -18.67
N LYS A 12 -5.63 62.39 -18.97
CA LYS A 12 -4.84 61.27 -19.54
C LYS A 12 -5.68 60.00 -19.55
N GLN A 13 -6.32 59.71 -20.68
CA GLN A 13 -6.64 58.33 -21.03
C GLN A 13 -5.31 57.63 -21.38
N SER A 14 -4.83 56.76 -20.50
CA SER A 14 -3.68 55.89 -20.75
C SER A 14 -4.19 54.49 -21.07
N ASN A 15 -3.67 53.96 -22.18
CA ASN A 15 -3.94 52.66 -22.77
C ASN A 15 -4.09 51.51 -21.76
N TYR A 16 -5.26 50.87 -21.75
CA TYR A 16 -5.47 49.59 -21.09
C TYR A 16 -4.81 48.47 -21.91
N LEU A 17 -3.59 48.09 -21.53
CA LEU A 17 -3.02 46.80 -21.89
C LEU A 17 -3.79 45.72 -21.09
N LYS A 18 -4.87 45.19 -21.67
CA LYS A 18 -5.58 44.03 -21.14
C LYS A 18 -4.68 42.80 -21.29
N LEU A 19 -3.93 42.48 -20.25
CA LEU A 19 -3.27 41.19 -20.11
C LEU A 19 -4.36 40.15 -19.83
N LEU A 20 -4.83 39.46 -20.88
CA LEU A 20 -5.76 38.35 -20.75
C LEU A 20 -4.97 37.12 -20.25
N VAL A 21 -4.93 36.92 -18.93
CA VAL A 21 -4.39 35.69 -18.34
C VAL A 21 -5.41 34.59 -18.61
N ILE A 22 -5.16 33.77 -19.63
CA ILE A 22 -5.92 32.55 -19.88
C ILE A 22 -5.54 31.56 -18.78
N LEU A 23 -6.39 31.44 -17.77
CA LEU A 23 -6.40 30.32 -16.83
C LEU A 23 -6.80 29.06 -17.61
N LEU A 24 -5.81 28.40 -18.23
CA LEU A 24 -5.97 27.04 -18.70
C LEU A 24 -6.23 26.15 -17.46
N PRO A 25 -7.36 25.44 -17.37
CA PRO A 25 -7.51 24.43 -16.34
C PRO A 25 -6.46 23.35 -16.61
N LEU A 26 -5.46 23.27 -15.73
CA LEU A 26 -4.58 22.09 -15.65
C LEU A 26 -5.50 20.91 -15.35
N GLN A 27 -5.84 20.14 -16.38
CA GLN A 27 -6.48 18.85 -16.23
C GLN A 27 -5.50 17.97 -15.47
N VAL A 28 -5.75 17.81 -14.17
CA VAL A 28 -5.06 16.82 -13.36
C VAL A 28 -5.53 15.47 -13.88
N PHE A 29 -4.75 14.85 -14.77
CA PHE A 29 -4.96 13.47 -15.16
C PHE A 29 -4.85 12.64 -13.87
N ALA A 30 -5.98 12.11 -13.40
CA ALA A 30 -5.97 11.11 -12.34
C ALA A 30 -5.19 9.91 -12.92
N TYR A 31 -4.00 9.66 -12.39
CA TYR A 31 -3.22 8.49 -12.76
C TYR A 31 -3.98 7.25 -12.31
N ASP A 32 -4.58 6.54 -13.26
CA ASP A 32 -5.21 5.26 -12.98
C ASP A 32 -4.11 4.21 -12.81
N GLU A 33 -3.78 3.95 -11.55
CA GLU A 33 -2.77 2.98 -11.17
C GLU A 33 -3.10 1.57 -11.71
N GLN A 34 -4.37 1.19 -11.86
CA GLN A 34 -4.73 -0.10 -12.46
C GLN A 34 -4.48 -0.12 -13.96
N ALA A 35 -4.73 0.98 -14.67
CA ALA A 35 -4.41 1.08 -16.09
C ALA A 35 -2.89 0.91 -16.35
N SER A 36 -2.04 1.37 -15.42
CA SER A 36 -0.59 1.17 -15.51
C SER A 36 -0.16 -0.30 -15.41
N LEU A 37 -1.02 -1.17 -14.87
CA LEU A 37 -0.75 -2.60 -14.72
C LEU A 37 -1.07 -3.42 -15.98
N GLU A 38 -1.81 -2.86 -16.94
CA GLU A 38 -2.21 -3.58 -18.17
C GLU A 38 -1.03 -3.95 -19.08
N GLN A 39 0.12 -3.28 -18.90
CA GLN A 39 1.33 -3.60 -19.65
C GLN A 39 1.97 -4.96 -19.26
N TYR A 40 1.60 -5.52 -18.11
CA TYR A 40 2.18 -6.76 -17.59
C TYR A 40 1.32 -7.98 -17.95
N PRO A 41 1.93 -9.14 -18.23
CA PRO A 41 1.18 -10.37 -18.45
C PRO A 41 0.44 -10.77 -17.18
N THR A 42 -0.76 -11.34 -17.32
CA THR A 42 -1.53 -11.86 -16.18
C THR A 42 -1.35 -13.38 -16.05
N LYS A 43 -1.11 -13.86 -14.82
CA LYS A 43 -1.01 -15.30 -14.51
C LYS A 43 -2.18 -15.79 -13.67
N ASP A 44 -2.54 -17.07 -13.86
CA ASP A 44 -3.34 -17.80 -12.89
C ASP A 44 -2.47 -18.06 -11.65
N ILE A 45 -2.77 -17.31 -10.59
CA ILE A 45 -2.00 -17.36 -9.35
C ILE A 45 -2.16 -18.69 -8.61
N VAL A 46 -3.32 -19.33 -8.75
CA VAL A 46 -3.62 -20.60 -8.09
C VAL A 46 -2.77 -21.71 -8.72
N ALA A 47 -2.76 -21.77 -10.05
CA ALA A 47 -1.92 -22.71 -10.80
C ALA A 47 -0.43 -22.46 -10.54
N TYR A 48 0.01 -21.20 -10.56
CA TYR A 48 1.40 -20.83 -10.32
C TYR A 48 1.88 -21.23 -8.91
N PHE A 49 1.08 -20.96 -7.88
CA PHE A 49 1.43 -21.36 -6.52
C PHE A 49 1.41 -22.87 -6.33
N LYS A 50 0.43 -23.57 -6.93
CA LYS A 50 0.36 -25.05 -6.88
C LYS A 50 1.60 -25.69 -7.50
N GLN A 51 2.10 -25.16 -8.62
CA GLN A 51 3.35 -25.61 -9.22
C GLN A 51 4.53 -25.42 -8.25
N ALA A 52 4.66 -24.23 -7.65
CA ALA A 52 5.71 -23.97 -6.66
C ALA A 52 5.65 -24.94 -5.45
N GLN A 53 4.44 -25.30 -5.00
CA GLN A 53 4.25 -26.29 -3.94
C GLN A 53 4.77 -27.68 -4.36
N GLN A 54 4.43 -28.13 -5.58
CA GLN A 54 4.88 -29.41 -6.13
C GLN A 54 6.40 -29.48 -6.29
N GLU A 55 7.04 -28.35 -6.58
CA GLU A 55 8.49 -28.24 -6.73
C GLU A 55 9.23 -28.15 -5.38
N GLY A 56 8.50 -27.97 -4.27
CA GLY A 56 9.05 -27.83 -2.92
C GLY A 56 9.53 -26.41 -2.58
N LEU A 57 9.07 -25.40 -3.32
CA LEU A 57 9.50 -24.00 -3.20
C LEU A 57 8.66 -23.18 -2.20
N THR A 58 7.68 -23.80 -1.55
CA THR A 58 6.82 -23.12 -0.57
C THR A 58 7.16 -23.51 0.86
N GLY A 59 7.05 -22.56 1.78
CA GLY A 59 7.15 -22.78 3.22
C GLY A 59 5.94 -22.24 3.97
N ILE A 60 6.04 -22.21 5.30
CA ILE A 60 5.03 -21.63 6.19
C ILE A 60 5.63 -20.45 6.94
N ALA A 61 4.91 -19.34 6.99
CA ALA A 61 5.26 -18.15 7.73
C ALA A 61 4.07 -17.64 8.56
N GLN A 62 4.36 -16.82 9.55
CA GLN A 62 3.38 -16.27 10.47
C GLN A 62 3.60 -14.77 10.63
N LYS A 63 2.54 -13.96 10.47
CA LYS A 63 2.65 -12.53 10.78
C LYS A 63 2.87 -12.36 12.27
N SER A 64 4.00 -11.78 12.66
CA SER A 64 4.48 -11.74 14.04
C SER A 64 4.61 -10.32 14.58
N LYS A 65 4.89 -9.35 13.71
CA LYS A 65 5.17 -7.98 14.17
C LYS A 65 3.89 -7.23 14.52
N SER A 66 3.90 -6.60 15.70
CA SER A 66 2.85 -5.67 16.12
C SER A 66 2.63 -4.56 15.10
N VAL A 67 1.42 -4.01 15.11
CA VAL A 67 1.01 -2.86 14.30
C VAL A 67 0.55 -1.74 15.22
N TYR A 68 0.60 -0.50 14.72
CA TYR A 68 -0.23 0.55 15.29
C TYR A 68 -1.56 0.59 14.56
N ALA A 69 -2.67 0.79 15.26
CA ALA A 69 -3.94 1.01 14.61
C ALA A 69 -4.77 2.06 15.34
N ARG A 70 -5.60 2.76 14.56
CA ARG A 70 -6.61 3.71 15.03
C ARG A 70 -7.90 3.50 14.26
N LEU A 71 -9.00 3.99 14.80
CA LEU A 71 -10.22 4.13 14.03
C LEU A 71 -9.96 5.07 12.83
N ALA A 72 -10.49 4.67 11.68
CA ALA A 72 -10.52 5.51 10.50
C ALA A 72 -11.59 6.59 10.68
N THR A 73 -11.34 7.76 10.09
CA THR A 73 -12.41 8.76 9.97
C THR A 73 -13.34 8.34 8.83
N PRO A 74 -14.67 8.33 8.97
CA PRO A 74 -15.55 8.05 7.85
C PRO A 74 -15.24 8.95 6.63
N GLY A 75 -15.14 8.34 5.45
CA GLY A 75 -14.72 9.01 4.22
C GLY A 75 -13.20 9.09 4.01
N GLU A 76 -12.38 8.74 5.00
CA GLU A 76 -10.92 8.72 4.89
C GLU A 76 -10.46 7.76 3.79
N ILE A 77 -9.55 8.22 2.93
CA ILE A 77 -8.94 7.41 1.87
C ILE A 77 -7.49 7.18 2.23
N ILE A 78 -7.10 5.91 2.36
CA ILE A 78 -5.73 5.50 2.67
C ILE A 78 -5.02 5.15 1.37
N LYS A 79 -3.96 5.90 1.07
CA LYS A 79 -3.00 5.56 0.03
C LYS A 79 -1.86 4.76 0.66
N THR A 80 -1.79 3.48 0.36
CA THR A 80 -0.69 2.62 0.81
C THR A 80 0.53 2.92 -0.04
N ILE A 81 1.59 3.43 0.61
CA ILE A 81 2.88 3.70 -0.02
C ILE A 81 3.94 2.86 0.69
N ILE A 82 4.72 2.13 -0.09
CA ILE A 82 5.82 1.29 0.40
C ILE A 82 7.13 1.89 -0.12
N LYS A 83 8.02 2.28 0.80
CA LYS A 83 9.32 2.87 0.48
C LYS A 83 10.12 1.91 -0.42
N GLY A 84 10.63 2.44 -1.53
CA GLY A 84 11.37 1.66 -2.54
C GLY A 84 10.49 0.89 -3.53
N VAL A 85 9.17 0.82 -3.32
CA VAL A 85 8.21 0.19 -4.25
C VAL A 85 7.32 1.24 -4.91
N GLY A 86 6.83 2.22 -4.15
CA GLY A 86 5.90 3.24 -4.62
C GLY A 86 4.51 3.06 -4.04
N THR A 87 3.48 3.46 -4.80
CA THR A 87 2.08 3.23 -4.42
C THR A 87 1.78 1.74 -4.59
N GLU A 88 1.17 1.14 -3.57
CA GLU A 88 0.69 -0.26 -3.61
C GLU A 88 -0.82 -0.31 -3.87
N GLY A 89 -1.53 0.74 -3.45
CA GLY A 89 -2.93 0.92 -3.79
C GLY A 89 -3.59 2.02 -2.98
N ILE A 90 -4.83 2.30 -3.39
CA ILE A 90 -5.71 3.29 -2.76
C ILE A 90 -6.95 2.55 -2.23
N SER A 91 -7.32 2.81 -0.98
CA SER A 91 -8.52 2.24 -0.37
C SER A 91 -9.78 2.90 -0.93
N PRO A 92 -10.94 2.23 -0.91
CA PRO A 92 -12.21 2.96 -0.95
C PRO A 92 -12.32 3.90 0.27
N PRO A 93 -13.25 4.88 0.25
CA PRO A 93 -13.55 5.68 1.44
C PRO A 93 -13.89 4.80 2.64
N ALA A 94 -13.31 5.12 3.80
CA ALA A 94 -13.56 4.40 5.03
C ALA A 94 -15.01 4.52 5.48
N GLN A 95 -15.53 3.44 6.06
CA GLN A 95 -16.82 3.42 6.74
C GLN A 95 -16.60 3.61 8.24
N GLU A 96 -17.67 3.95 8.95
CA GLU A 96 -17.66 3.93 10.41
C GLU A 96 -17.24 2.54 10.93
N GLY A 97 -16.39 2.50 11.95
CA GLY A 97 -15.82 1.27 12.51
C GLY A 97 -14.59 0.72 11.78
N ASP A 98 -14.26 1.19 10.57
CA ASP A 98 -13.05 0.77 9.88
C ASP A 98 -11.78 1.24 10.63
N TRP A 99 -10.67 0.54 10.43
CA TRP A 99 -9.41 0.80 11.11
C TRP A 99 -8.31 1.17 10.12
N VAL A 100 -7.52 2.20 10.44
CA VAL A 100 -6.24 2.45 9.78
C VAL A 100 -5.16 1.70 10.52
N VAL A 101 -4.53 0.75 9.83
CA VAL A 101 -3.45 -0.10 10.37
C VAL A 101 -2.13 0.34 9.76
N GLU A 102 -1.16 0.64 10.61
CA GLU A 102 0.20 1.04 10.28
C GLU A 102 1.17 -0.09 10.67
N ASN A 103 1.89 -0.63 9.70
CA ASN A 103 2.95 -1.60 9.97
C ASN A 103 4.11 -0.92 10.72
N ILE A 104 4.69 -1.59 11.72
CA ILE A 104 5.89 -1.11 12.42
C ILE A 104 7.12 -1.62 11.64
N CYS A 105 7.39 -0.97 10.51
CA CYS A 105 8.51 -1.30 9.65
C CYS A 105 9.14 -0.05 8.99
N PRO A 106 10.14 0.59 9.64
CA PRO A 106 10.75 1.80 9.11
C PRO A 106 11.45 1.61 7.75
N ALA A 107 11.94 0.39 7.47
CA ALA A 107 12.58 0.05 6.20
C ALA A 107 11.64 0.23 5.00
N THR A 108 10.34 0.02 5.20
CA THR A 108 9.29 0.14 4.17
C THR A 108 8.46 1.40 4.32
N GLY A 109 8.80 2.27 5.27
CA GLY A 109 8.13 3.55 5.49
C GLY A 109 6.88 3.49 6.39
N ASN A 110 6.72 2.40 7.16
CA ASN A 110 5.55 2.18 8.03
C ASN A 110 4.23 2.33 7.26
N GLU A 111 4.06 1.53 6.21
CA GLU A 111 2.93 1.62 5.32
C GLU A 111 1.59 1.45 6.06
N GLN A 112 0.57 2.19 5.59
CA GLN A 112 -0.76 2.19 6.16
C GLN A 112 -1.77 1.49 5.25
N TYR A 113 -2.72 0.80 5.86
CA TYR A 113 -3.80 0.10 5.18
C TYR A 113 -5.12 0.39 5.88
N LEU A 114 -6.19 0.48 5.08
CA LEU A 114 -7.55 0.44 5.62
C LEU A 114 -7.98 -1.02 5.82
N VAL A 115 -8.39 -1.37 7.03
CA VAL A 115 -8.91 -2.69 7.39
C VAL A 115 -10.37 -2.54 7.83
N LYS A 116 -11.24 -3.33 7.22
CA LYS A 116 -12.67 -3.34 7.55
C LYS A 116 -12.91 -3.80 8.98
N GLU A 117 -13.84 -3.14 9.67
CA GLU A 117 -14.24 -3.48 11.06
C GLU A 117 -14.43 -4.99 11.24
N ALA A 118 -15.25 -5.59 10.38
CA ALA A 118 -15.62 -7.02 10.41
C ALA A 118 -14.40 -7.98 10.36
N LYS A 119 -13.26 -7.51 9.85
CA LYS A 119 -12.02 -8.29 9.74
C LYS A 119 -10.97 -7.91 10.77
N PHE A 120 -11.00 -6.70 11.31
CA PHE A 120 -9.93 -6.18 12.15
C PHE A 120 -9.64 -7.09 13.35
N HIS A 121 -10.67 -7.45 14.11
CA HIS A 121 -10.54 -8.33 15.29
C HIS A 121 -10.22 -9.80 14.94
N GLN A 122 -10.35 -10.20 13.68
CA GLN A 122 -9.87 -11.51 13.22
C GLN A 122 -8.36 -11.51 12.95
N TYR A 123 -7.76 -10.33 12.79
CA TYR A 123 -6.35 -10.16 12.46
C TYR A 123 -5.53 -9.65 13.65
N TYR A 124 -6.15 -8.93 14.57
CA TYR A 124 -5.44 -8.21 15.63
C TYR A 124 -6.17 -8.32 16.97
N HIS A 125 -5.39 -8.42 18.05
CA HIS A 125 -5.86 -8.50 19.43
C HIS A 125 -4.95 -7.71 20.38
N ASP A 126 -5.30 -7.72 21.66
CA ASP A 126 -4.56 -7.14 22.79
C ASP A 126 -4.14 -5.67 22.57
N PRO A 127 -5.10 -4.74 22.50
CA PRO A 127 -4.79 -3.31 22.36
C PRO A 127 -3.99 -2.80 23.57
N VAL A 128 -2.87 -2.15 23.29
CA VAL A 128 -2.05 -1.47 24.30
C VAL A 128 -1.86 -0.01 23.91
N THR A 129 -2.13 0.91 24.85
CA THR A 129 -1.87 2.34 24.66
C THR A 129 -0.37 2.59 24.45
N VAL A 130 -0.04 3.47 23.50
CA VAL A 130 1.34 3.79 23.15
C VAL A 130 1.64 5.21 23.55
N LEU A 131 2.65 5.40 24.41
CA LEU A 131 3.16 6.72 24.73
C LEU A 131 3.83 7.31 23.47
N GLY A 132 3.45 8.54 23.10
CA GLY A 132 4.05 9.26 21.96
C GLY A 132 3.34 9.07 20.61
N LYS A 133 2.26 8.29 20.53
CA LYS A 133 1.41 8.23 19.32
C LYS A 133 -0.08 8.35 19.68
N PRO A 134 -0.57 9.58 19.96
CA PRO A 134 -1.97 9.80 20.33
C PRO A 134 -2.94 9.20 19.30
N ASN A 135 -4.08 8.71 19.77
CA ASN A 135 -5.14 8.07 18.98
C ASN A 135 -4.78 6.72 18.36
N TYR A 136 -3.52 6.27 18.45
CA TYR A 136 -3.13 4.93 18.06
C TYR A 136 -2.99 4.02 19.27
N LEU A 137 -3.41 2.78 19.09
CA LEU A 137 -3.12 1.65 19.96
C LEU A 137 -2.16 0.71 19.25
N ARG A 138 -1.33 0.01 20.00
CA ARG A 138 -0.54 -1.11 19.49
C ARG A 138 -1.35 -2.38 19.60
N PHE A 139 -1.39 -3.17 18.53
CA PHE A 139 -2.04 -4.47 18.52
C PHE A 139 -1.06 -5.57 18.13
N ILE A 140 -1.36 -6.79 18.59
CA ILE A 140 -0.61 -8.00 18.24
C ILE A 140 -1.38 -8.72 17.11
N PRO A 141 -0.72 -9.13 16.02
CA PRO A 141 -1.37 -9.95 15.01
C PRO A 141 -1.75 -11.32 15.60
N THR A 142 -2.91 -11.86 15.23
CA THR A 142 -3.35 -13.21 15.65
C THR A 142 -2.43 -14.33 15.19
N GLY A 143 -1.45 -14.03 14.33
CA GLY A 143 -0.48 -15.01 13.89
C GLY A 143 -1.09 -16.13 13.03
N LYS A 144 -1.98 -15.78 12.09
CA LYS A 144 -2.47 -16.77 11.12
C LYS A 144 -1.30 -17.33 10.32
N MET A 145 -1.25 -18.66 10.21
CA MET A 145 -0.26 -19.35 9.40
C MET A 145 -0.55 -19.12 7.91
N MET A 146 0.49 -18.76 7.18
CA MET A 146 0.46 -18.47 5.76
C MET A 146 1.43 -19.39 5.04
N ASN A 147 0.97 -20.09 4.01
CA ASN A 147 1.88 -20.60 3.00
C ASN A 147 2.54 -19.39 2.32
N TYR A 148 3.85 -19.46 2.09
CA TYR A 148 4.58 -18.44 1.34
C TYR A 148 5.36 -19.06 0.19
N PHE A 149 5.50 -18.28 -0.87
CA PHE A 149 6.35 -18.57 -2.02
C PHE A 149 7.10 -17.30 -2.39
N ILE A 150 8.42 -17.40 -2.54
CA ILE A 150 9.27 -16.29 -2.96
C ILE A 150 9.42 -16.37 -4.46
N VAL A 151 9.00 -15.33 -5.17
CA VAL A 151 9.06 -15.28 -6.62
C VAL A 151 10.53 -15.33 -7.07
N PRO A 152 10.92 -16.27 -7.95
CA PRO A 152 12.31 -16.43 -8.38
C PRO A 152 12.86 -15.15 -9.02
N GLU A 153 14.17 -14.90 -8.84
CA GLU A 153 14.83 -13.72 -9.41
C GLU A 153 14.85 -13.74 -10.97
N THR A 154 14.66 -14.91 -11.57
CA THR A 154 14.55 -15.09 -13.03
C THR A 154 13.15 -14.81 -13.58
N GLU A 155 12.16 -14.59 -12.71
CA GLU A 155 10.77 -14.38 -13.12
C GLU A 155 10.54 -12.91 -13.52
N SER A 156 10.11 -12.71 -14.76
CA SER A 156 9.66 -11.39 -15.22
C SER A 156 8.42 -10.93 -14.46
N ALA A 157 8.31 -9.63 -14.21
CA ALA A 157 7.16 -9.08 -13.51
C ALA A 157 5.83 -9.40 -14.22
N PHE A 158 4.81 -9.76 -13.45
CA PHE A 158 3.49 -10.15 -13.95
C PHE A 158 2.40 -9.73 -12.98
N THR A 159 1.16 -9.69 -13.44
CA THR A 159 0.00 -9.36 -12.61
C THR A 159 -0.85 -10.58 -12.29
N PHE A 160 -1.62 -10.48 -11.22
CA PHE A 160 -2.69 -11.42 -10.91
C PHE A 160 -3.82 -10.70 -10.18
N ILE A 161 -4.99 -11.34 -10.13
CA ILE A 161 -6.13 -10.84 -9.34
C ILE A 161 -6.05 -11.46 -7.95
N ASN A 162 -5.90 -10.62 -6.93
CA ASN A 162 -5.91 -11.08 -5.55
C ASN A 162 -7.33 -11.42 -5.08
N SER A 163 -7.43 -11.94 -3.86
CA SER A 163 -8.71 -12.45 -3.33
C SER A 163 -9.73 -11.39 -2.95
N TRP A 164 -9.40 -10.11 -3.15
CA TRP A 164 -10.34 -8.99 -3.05
C TRP A 164 -10.71 -8.42 -4.43
N GLY A 165 -10.36 -9.12 -5.52
CA GLY A 165 -10.66 -8.70 -6.88
C GLY A 165 -9.76 -7.58 -7.41
N LYS A 166 -8.67 -7.24 -6.72
CA LYS A 166 -7.73 -6.21 -7.17
C LYS A 166 -6.56 -6.81 -7.93
N LYS A 167 -6.20 -6.21 -9.05
CA LYS A 167 -4.97 -6.52 -9.79
C LYS A 167 -3.76 -6.07 -8.97
N GLN A 168 -2.80 -6.97 -8.77
CA GLN A 168 -1.52 -6.68 -8.11
C GLN A 168 -0.35 -7.06 -9.04
N LEU A 169 0.72 -6.28 -8.98
CA LEU A 169 1.97 -6.54 -9.71
C LEU A 169 2.93 -7.33 -8.83
N LEU A 170 3.21 -8.58 -9.21
CA LEU A 170 4.22 -9.44 -8.61
C LEU A 170 5.56 -9.25 -9.34
N ARG A 171 6.64 -9.04 -8.60
CA ARG A 171 8.00 -8.92 -9.12
C ARG A 171 8.89 -10.03 -8.54
N ALA A 172 10.01 -10.27 -9.20
CA ALA A 172 11.12 -11.04 -8.64
C ALA A 172 11.39 -10.66 -7.17
N GLY A 173 11.56 -11.68 -6.32
CA GLY A 173 11.82 -11.52 -4.89
C GLY A 173 10.61 -11.13 -4.03
N ASP A 174 9.49 -10.71 -4.60
CA ASP A 174 8.24 -10.52 -3.83
C ASP A 174 7.74 -11.86 -3.28
N ILE A 175 6.89 -11.78 -2.25
CA ILE A 175 6.31 -12.96 -1.63
C ILE A 175 4.84 -13.04 -2.02
N LEU A 176 4.47 -14.18 -2.57
CA LEU A 176 3.09 -14.59 -2.70
C LEU A 176 2.69 -15.36 -1.44
N ILE A 177 1.65 -14.90 -0.75
CA ILE A 177 1.17 -15.57 0.46
C ILE A 177 -0.29 -15.98 0.36
N GLN A 178 -0.60 -17.06 1.08
CA GLN A 178 -1.91 -17.69 1.13
C GLN A 178 -2.19 -18.20 2.54
N PRO A 179 -3.32 -17.86 3.19
CA PRO A 179 -3.68 -18.49 4.46
C PRO A 179 -3.78 -20.00 4.31
N VAL A 180 -3.16 -20.76 5.22
CA VAL A 180 -3.20 -22.24 5.19
C VAL A 180 -4.64 -22.77 5.17
N SER A 181 -5.56 -22.07 5.83
CA SER A 181 -6.97 -22.43 5.89
C SER A 181 -7.81 -22.00 4.67
N GLN A 182 -7.24 -21.26 3.71
CA GLN A 182 -7.97 -20.69 2.57
C GLN A 182 -7.14 -20.80 1.28
N THR A 183 -7.20 -21.96 0.63
CA THR A 183 -6.34 -22.31 -0.51
C THR A 183 -6.63 -21.56 -1.82
N GLN A 184 -7.65 -20.70 -1.83
CA GLN A 184 -7.96 -19.81 -2.96
C GLN A 184 -7.65 -18.34 -2.62
N SER A 185 -7.13 -18.07 -1.42
CA SER A 185 -6.94 -16.73 -0.90
C SER A 185 -5.48 -16.28 -1.05
N PHE A 186 -5.17 -15.49 -2.06
CA PHE A 186 -3.82 -15.04 -2.41
C PHE A 186 -3.69 -13.52 -2.39
N TYR A 187 -2.55 -13.05 -1.90
CA TYR A 187 -2.11 -11.68 -2.08
C TYR A 187 -0.59 -11.57 -2.04
N ARG A 188 -0.09 -10.46 -2.57
CA ARG A 188 1.33 -10.13 -2.58
C ARG A 188 1.75 -9.43 -1.29
N VAL A 189 2.97 -9.72 -0.82
CA VAL A 189 3.72 -8.92 0.13
C VAL A 189 5.11 -8.64 -0.42
N PRO A 190 5.56 -7.37 -0.50
CA PRO A 190 6.93 -7.08 -0.96
C PRO A 190 8.00 -7.70 -0.06
N LYS A 191 9.16 -8.03 -0.65
CA LYS A 191 10.29 -8.68 0.04
C LYS A 191 10.61 -8.09 1.40
N GLN A 192 10.85 -6.78 1.43
CA GLN A 192 11.25 -6.10 2.66
C GLN A 192 10.12 -6.05 3.70
N SER A 193 8.86 -5.87 3.28
CA SER A 193 7.70 -5.91 4.19
C SER A 193 7.54 -7.29 4.81
N PHE A 194 7.73 -8.35 4.01
CA PHE A 194 7.64 -9.73 4.49
C PHE A 194 8.70 -10.02 5.54
N LEU A 195 9.98 -9.76 5.22
CA LEU A 195 11.12 -9.98 6.14
C LEU A 195 10.96 -9.21 7.46
N CYS A 196 10.28 -8.07 7.42
CA CYS A 196 10.08 -7.23 8.58
C CYS A 196 8.91 -7.65 9.47
N THR A 197 7.88 -8.27 8.88
CA THR A 197 6.57 -8.46 9.56
C THR A 197 6.19 -9.93 9.76
N TYR A 198 6.88 -10.86 9.12
CA TYR A 198 6.63 -12.30 9.21
C TYR A 198 7.84 -13.05 9.77
N ASN A 199 7.56 -14.08 10.55
CA ASN A 199 8.53 -15.11 10.90
C ASN A 199 8.34 -16.32 9.99
N ILE A 200 9.42 -16.88 9.45
CA ILE A 200 9.38 -18.17 8.77
C ILE A 200 9.29 -19.26 9.84
N VAL A 201 8.25 -20.08 9.78
CA VAL A 201 7.99 -21.20 10.70
C VAL A 201 8.50 -22.50 10.09
N VAL A 202 8.30 -22.69 8.79
CA VAL A 202 8.83 -23.81 8.01
C VAL A 202 9.49 -23.24 6.77
N THR A 203 10.77 -23.52 6.58
CA THR A 203 11.49 -23.14 5.36
C THR A 203 11.02 -23.97 4.18
N ALA A 204 11.00 -23.39 2.98
CA ALA A 204 10.80 -24.16 1.77
C ALA A 204 11.88 -25.26 1.65
N HIS A 205 11.50 -26.44 1.14
CA HIS A 205 12.43 -27.56 0.98
C HIS A 205 13.53 -27.26 -0.04
N LYS A 206 13.22 -26.41 -1.02
CA LYS A 206 14.17 -25.80 -1.92
C LYS A 206 14.06 -24.30 -1.77
N THR A 207 15.17 -23.63 -1.52
CA THR A 207 15.24 -22.18 -1.74
C THR A 207 15.50 -21.94 -3.22
N PRO A 208 14.80 -20.99 -3.87
CA PRO A 208 15.34 -20.37 -5.07
C PRO A 208 16.77 -19.93 -4.74
N ASN A 209 17.75 -20.24 -5.60
CA ASN A 209 19.15 -19.90 -5.36
C ASN A 209 19.25 -18.42 -4.88
N ASP A 210 19.94 -18.22 -3.76
CA ASP A 210 20.18 -16.95 -3.02
C ASP A 210 19.08 -16.39 -2.11
N LEU A 211 18.99 -16.97 -0.90
CA LEU A 211 18.60 -16.23 0.31
C LEU A 211 19.62 -16.36 1.46
N ALA A 212 20.76 -17.00 1.22
CA ALA A 212 21.86 -17.15 2.17
C ALA A 212 23.00 -16.22 1.78
N SER A 213 22.76 -14.90 1.77
CA SER A 213 23.79 -13.87 1.67
C SER A 213 23.20 -12.54 2.13
N ASN A 214 23.15 -12.32 3.45
CA ASN A 214 23.23 -11.03 4.14
C ASN A 214 23.24 -11.26 5.65
#